data_AF-A0AAQ0QHN6-F1
#
_entry.id   AF-A0AAQ0QHN6-F1
#
_cell.length_a   1.000
_cell.length_b   1.000
_cell.length_c   1.000
_cell.angle_alpha   90.00
_cell.angle_beta   90.00
_cell.angle_gamma   90.00
#
_symmetry.space_group_name_H-M   'P 1'
#
loop_
_entity.id
_entity.type
_entity.pdbx_description
1 polymer ?
#
loop_
_entity_poly.entity_id
_entity_poly.type
_entity_poly.pdbx_seq_one_letter_code
_entity_poly.pdbx_strand_id
1 'polypeptide(L)'
;MIENIDSIIRNLNQRLGGIVGTDFALDKVSESNASRIFQTHGNALALNRLEDGTTGEVSVYNWFGEYYIFMEIKILYGVYVPKGKRKVRDRMEQISVSISVFKKISDFIIQIFRAEWDDYAEATDGHPQPHWHFTADTALSRTFKEYAQRCGDNGFMQIIAPKENDISELKEMHFAMNGQWAKQQSHIHKMESDSDLISWIGGVLDTIRKEIRYANAT
;
A
#
# COMPACT_ATOMS: atom_id res chain seq x y z
N MET A 1 17.27 -7.79 -13.04
CA MET A 1 18.10 -7.44 -11.85
C MET A 1 17.98 -5.94 -11.68
N ILE A 2 17.62 -5.45 -10.50
CA ILE A 2 17.57 -4.01 -10.26
C ILE A 2 18.99 -3.48 -10.24
N GLU A 3 19.42 -2.87 -11.33
CA GLU A 3 20.81 -2.44 -11.48
C GLU A 3 21.10 -1.19 -10.62
N ASN A 4 20.08 -0.37 -10.36
CA ASN A 4 20.22 0.84 -9.56
C ASN A 4 18.89 1.28 -8.91
N ILE A 5 18.69 0.92 -7.65
CA ILE A 5 17.47 1.29 -6.92
C ILE A 5 17.27 2.80 -6.78
N ASP A 6 18.33 3.59 -6.62
CA ASP A 6 18.17 5.05 -6.50
C ASP A 6 17.65 5.64 -7.82
N SER A 7 18.04 5.03 -8.95
CA SER A 7 17.48 5.37 -10.26
C SER A 7 16.00 4.99 -10.38
N ILE A 8 15.62 3.82 -9.89
CA ILE A 8 14.21 3.38 -9.87
C ILE A 8 13.36 4.33 -9.05
N ILE A 9 13.77 4.65 -7.81
CA ILE A 9 13.00 5.52 -6.93
C ILE A 9 12.87 6.92 -7.53
N ARG A 10 13.93 7.45 -8.15
CA ARG A 10 13.86 8.72 -8.89
C ARG A 10 12.87 8.67 -10.05
N ASN A 11 12.93 7.62 -10.87
CA ASN A 11 12.01 7.44 -12.01
C ASN A 11 10.57 7.26 -11.54
N LEU A 12 10.39 6.54 -10.42
CA LEU A 12 9.10 6.34 -9.79
C LEU A 12 8.54 7.66 -9.26
N ASN A 13 9.30 8.45 -8.51
CA ASN A 13 8.89 9.79 -8.05
C ASN A 13 8.49 10.69 -9.22
N GLN A 14 9.28 10.72 -10.31
CA GLN A 14 8.94 11.48 -11.50
C GLN A 14 7.61 11.03 -12.13
N ARG A 15 7.39 9.70 -12.25
CA ARG A 15 6.16 9.16 -12.83
C ARG A 15 4.94 9.40 -11.93
N LEU A 16 5.11 9.18 -10.62
CA LEU A 16 4.07 9.38 -9.61
C LEU A 16 3.70 10.85 -9.46
N GLY A 17 4.62 11.78 -9.74
CA GLY A 17 4.32 13.21 -9.85
C GLY A 17 3.13 13.53 -10.77
N GLY A 18 3.00 12.79 -11.89
CA GLY A 18 1.88 12.94 -12.82
C GLY A 18 0.58 12.22 -12.44
N ILE A 19 0.65 11.24 -11.52
CA ILE A 19 -0.49 10.38 -11.14
C ILE A 19 -1.08 10.82 -9.79
N VAL A 20 -0.21 11.11 -8.84
CA VAL A 20 -0.54 11.43 -7.44
C VAL A 20 -0.55 12.93 -7.21
N GLY A 21 0.51 13.62 -7.62
CA GLY A 21 0.66 15.06 -7.48
C GLY A 21 2.13 15.45 -7.53
N THR A 22 2.44 16.67 -7.97
CA THR A 22 3.82 17.12 -8.22
C THR A 22 4.71 17.11 -6.99
N ASP A 23 4.11 17.24 -5.81
CA ASP A 23 4.82 17.30 -4.53
C ASP A 23 4.91 15.93 -3.85
N PHE A 24 4.36 14.88 -4.47
CA PHE A 24 4.49 13.52 -3.98
C PHE A 24 5.93 13.01 -4.17
N ALA A 25 6.51 12.47 -3.11
CA ALA A 25 7.81 11.82 -3.16
C ALA A 25 7.87 10.62 -2.22
N LEU A 26 8.73 9.66 -2.58
CA LEU A 26 9.21 8.62 -1.69
C LEU A 26 10.61 8.99 -1.20
N ASP A 27 10.76 9.04 0.12
CA ASP A 27 12.01 9.30 0.82
C ASP A 27 12.63 8.01 1.33
N LYS A 28 13.95 7.94 1.33
CA LYS A 28 14.69 6.83 1.96
C LYS A 28 14.67 7.01 3.47
N VAL A 29 13.96 6.14 4.17
CA VAL A 29 13.82 6.21 5.64
C VAL A 29 14.77 5.26 6.37
N SER A 30 15.26 4.23 5.70
CA SER A 30 16.22 3.28 6.28
C SER A 30 17.13 2.67 5.22
N GLU A 31 18.41 2.52 5.56
CA GLU A 31 19.41 1.84 4.74
C GLU A 31 20.37 1.03 5.62
N SER A 32 20.54 -0.23 5.25
CA SER A 32 21.50 -1.15 5.86
C SER A 32 22.04 -2.11 4.79
N ASN A 33 23.02 -2.93 5.18
CA ASN A 33 23.52 -4.01 4.31
C ASN A 33 22.44 -5.07 4.00
N ALA A 34 21.41 -5.16 4.85
CA ALA A 34 20.34 -6.15 4.74
C ALA A 34 19.07 -5.60 4.09
N SER A 35 18.87 -4.28 4.09
CA SER A 35 17.64 -3.69 3.60
C SER A 35 17.74 -2.23 3.19
N ARG A 36 16.85 -1.82 2.29
CA ARG A 36 16.53 -0.42 1.99
C ARG A 36 15.02 -0.21 2.06
N ILE A 37 14.60 0.87 2.70
CA ILE A 37 13.18 1.18 2.90
C ILE A 37 12.92 2.60 2.42
N PHE A 38 11.92 2.75 1.56
CA PHE A 38 11.43 4.02 1.07
C PHE A 38 9.96 4.18 1.46
N GLN A 39 9.59 5.37 1.93
CA GLN A 39 8.24 5.67 2.38
C GLN A 39 7.76 7.02 1.84
N THR A 40 6.45 7.20 1.76
CA THR A 40 5.84 8.48 1.36
C THR A 40 6.31 9.63 2.23
N HIS A 41 6.74 10.70 1.57
CA HIS A 41 6.86 12.03 2.16
C HIS A 41 5.45 12.57 2.43
N GLY A 42 4.99 12.47 3.67
CA GLY A 42 3.64 12.87 4.04
C GLY A 42 3.53 14.31 4.55
N ASN A 43 2.31 14.82 4.49
CA ASN A 43 1.90 16.14 4.98
C ASN A 43 0.84 16.07 6.09
N ALA A 44 0.43 14.86 6.49
CA ALA A 44 -0.45 14.61 7.62
C ALA A 44 -0.06 13.29 8.31
N LEU A 45 -0.61 13.05 9.50
CA LEU A 45 -0.45 11.79 10.23
C LEU A 45 -1.75 10.99 10.17
N ALA A 46 -1.62 9.68 9.95
CA ALA A 46 -2.75 8.75 9.96
C ALA A 46 -2.42 7.51 10.79
N LEU A 47 -3.47 6.89 11.32
CA LEU A 47 -3.36 5.61 12.01
C LEU A 47 -3.26 4.49 10.97
N ASN A 48 -2.05 3.96 10.79
CA ASN A 48 -1.79 2.77 9.98
C ASN A 48 -2.07 1.52 10.81
N ARG A 49 -2.70 0.53 10.20
CA ARG A 49 -3.00 -0.75 10.84
C ARG A 49 -2.17 -1.85 10.20
N LEU A 50 -1.40 -2.52 11.03
CA LEU A 50 -0.63 -3.69 10.65
C LEU A 50 -1.47 -4.96 10.88
N GLU A 51 -1.17 -6.03 10.14
CA GLU A 51 -1.92 -7.29 10.17
C GLU A 51 -1.92 -7.97 11.55
N ASP A 52 -0.88 -7.73 12.35
CA ASP A 52 -0.76 -8.24 13.72
C ASP A 52 -1.69 -7.50 14.71
N GLY A 53 -2.49 -6.56 14.22
CA GLY A 53 -3.41 -5.76 15.00
C GLY A 53 -2.73 -4.65 15.79
N THR A 54 -1.44 -4.39 15.55
CA THR A 54 -0.76 -3.21 16.06
C THR A 54 -1.13 -1.98 15.23
N THR A 55 -1.22 -0.83 15.90
CA THR A 55 -1.48 0.46 15.29
C THR A 55 -0.21 1.30 15.39
N GLY A 56 0.18 1.93 14.28
CA GLY A 56 1.31 2.85 14.22
C GLY A 56 0.91 4.11 13.46
N GLU A 57 1.40 5.27 13.87
CA GLU A 57 1.23 6.49 13.08
C GLU A 57 2.17 6.47 11.89
N VAL A 58 1.64 6.80 10.71
CA VAL A 58 2.45 6.99 9.49
C VAL A 58 2.20 8.36 8.90
N SER A 59 3.22 8.90 8.26
CA SER A 59 3.09 10.13 7.47
C SER A 59 2.39 9.81 6.16
N VAL A 60 1.25 10.44 5.91
CA VAL A 60 0.45 10.25 4.70
C VAL A 60 0.45 11.51 3.85
N TYR A 61 0.34 11.35 2.54
CA TYR A 61 0.22 12.43 1.58
C TYR A 61 -1.25 12.62 1.17
N ASN A 62 -1.77 13.86 1.21
CA ASN A 62 -3.10 14.16 0.67
C ASN A 62 -3.11 13.95 -0.85
N TRP A 63 -3.80 12.90 -1.31
CA TRP A 63 -3.80 12.53 -2.72
C TRP A 63 -4.84 13.31 -3.50
N PHE A 64 -6.10 13.30 -3.06
CA PHE A 64 -7.17 14.15 -3.60
C PHE A 64 -8.36 14.17 -2.66
N GLY A 65 -9.03 15.32 -2.55
CA GLY A 65 -10.20 15.47 -1.68
C GLY A 65 -9.91 14.99 -0.26
N GLU A 66 -10.73 14.08 0.23
CA GLU A 66 -10.59 13.48 1.56
C GLU A 66 -9.67 12.25 1.58
N TYR A 67 -9.09 11.85 0.44
CA TYR A 67 -8.26 10.65 0.35
C TYR A 67 -6.77 10.96 0.50
N TYR A 68 -6.11 10.11 1.27
CA TYR A 68 -4.69 10.17 1.54
C TYR A 68 -4.04 8.84 1.16
N ILE A 69 -2.74 8.89 0.89
CA ILE A 69 -1.97 7.74 0.50
C ILE A 69 -0.70 7.61 1.34
N PHE A 70 -0.36 6.36 1.66
CA PHE A 70 0.96 5.96 2.12
C PHE A 70 1.45 4.84 1.23
N MET A 71 2.70 4.92 0.79
CA MET A 71 3.38 3.89 0.03
C MET A 71 4.69 3.57 0.71
N GLU A 72 4.97 2.27 0.82
CA GLU A 72 6.23 1.73 1.31
C GLU A 72 6.83 0.78 0.27
N ILE A 73 8.11 0.95 -0.02
CA ILE A 73 8.90 0.02 -0.83
C ILE A 73 10.05 -0.48 0.03
N LYS A 74 10.02 -1.79 0.31
CA LYS A 74 11.07 -2.50 1.05
C LYS A 74 11.85 -3.36 0.09
N ILE A 75 13.18 -3.30 0.22
CA ILE A 75 14.09 -4.16 -0.50
C ILE A 75 14.94 -4.87 0.52
N LEU A 76 14.93 -6.20 0.47
CA LEU A 76 15.71 -7.06 1.35
C LEU A 76 16.82 -7.71 0.54
N TYR A 77 18.04 -7.65 1.09
CA TYR A 77 19.22 -8.25 0.53
C TYR A 77 19.57 -9.50 1.33
N GLY A 78 19.54 -10.65 0.65
CA GLY A 78 19.88 -11.94 1.22
C GLY A 78 20.99 -12.65 0.46
N VAL A 79 21.55 -13.69 1.08
CA VAL A 79 22.38 -14.66 0.39
C VAL A 79 21.60 -15.96 0.32
N TYR A 80 21.24 -16.39 -0.89
CA TYR A 80 20.64 -17.69 -1.09
C TYR A 80 21.73 -18.74 -1.26
N VAL A 81 21.61 -19.83 -0.50
CA VAL A 81 22.43 -21.03 -0.67
C VAL A 81 21.52 -22.17 -1.14
N PRO A 82 21.61 -22.61 -2.41
CA PRO A 82 20.79 -23.69 -2.92
C PRO A 82 20.95 -24.97 -2.10
N LYS A 83 19.84 -25.66 -1.79
CA LYS A 83 19.86 -26.97 -1.13
C LYS A 83 20.81 -27.92 -1.87
N GLY A 84 21.78 -28.48 -1.15
CA GLY A 84 22.76 -29.43 -1.70
C GLY A 84 24.05 -28.82 -2.25
N LYS A 85 24.21 -27.49 -2.26
CA LYS A 85 25.47 -26.83 -2.65
C LYS A 85 26.09 -26.10 -1.46
N ARG A 86 27.40 -26.31 -1.22
CA ARG A 86 28.14 -25.69 -0.09
C ARG A 86 28.63 -24.26 -0.33
N LYS A 87 28.59 -23.74 -1.58
CA LYS A 87 29.34 -22.51 -1.95
C LYS A 87 28.71 -21.57 -2.98
N VAL A 88 27.52 -21.84 -3.53
CA VAL A 88 26.88 -20.85 -4.41
C VAL A 88 26.25 -19.78 -3.52
N ARG A 89 26.79 -18.56 -3.60
CA ARG A 89 26.28 -17.37 -2.92
C ARG A 89 25.63 -16.51 -4.00
N ASP A 90 24.37 -16.78 -4.31
CA ASP A 90 23.62 -15.87 -5.16
C ASP A 90 23.05 -14.77 -4.25
N ARG A 91 23.28 -13.51 -4.64
CA ARG A 91 22.66 -12.36 -3.98
C ARG A 91 21.19 -12.39 -4.34
N MET A 92 20.34 -12.59 -3.35
CA MET A 92 18.89 -12.55 -3.52
C MET A 92 18.42 -11.15 -3.16
N GLU A 93 17.64 -10.56 -4.06
CA GLU A 93 16.94 -9.31 -3.83
C GLU A 93 15.45 -9.64 -3.74
N GLN A 94 14.80 -9.19 -2.69
CA GLN A 94 13.36 -9.29 -2.53
C GLN A 94 12.79 -7.91 -2.43
N ILE A 95 11.76 -7.65 -3.23
CA ILE A 95 11.05 -6.38 -3.23
C ILE A 95 9.67 -6.63 -2.65
N SER A 96 9.25 -5.74 -1.77
CA SER A 96 7.88 -5.68 -1.28
C SER A 96 7.39 -4.25 -1.44
N VAL A 97 6.18 -4.12 -1.96
CA VAL A 97 5.49 -2.86 -2.17
C VAL A 97 4.18 -2.91 -1.39
N SER A 98 3.90 -1.86 -0.63
CA SER A 98 2.66 -1.71 0.12
C SER A 98 2.07 -0.34 -0.18
N ILE A 99 0.83 -0.28 -0.63
CA ILE A 99 0.09 0.95 -0.96
C ILE A 99 -1.17 0.98 -0.10
N SER A 100 -1.20 1.87 0.88
CA SER A 100 -2.33 2.07 1.78
C SER A 100 -3.11 3.32 1.42
N VAL A 101 -4.43 3.20 1.36
CA VAL A 101 -5.36 4.30 1.09
C VAL A 101 -6.13 4.63 2.35
N PHE A 102 -6.22 5.92 2.65
CA PHE A 102 -6.90 6.44 3.82
C PHE A 102 -7.95 7.45 3.40
N LYS A 103 -8.98 7.62 4.23
CA LYS A 103 -9.98 8.69 4.10
C LYS A 103 -10.02 9.50 5.38
N LYS A 104 -10.08 10.82 5.22
CA LYS A 104 -10.37 11.75 6.30
C LYS A 104 -11.86 11.70 6.60
N ILE A 105 -12.21 11.36 7.83
CA ILE A 105 -13.57 11.35 8.33
C ILE A 105 -13.58 12.21 9.59
N SER A 106 -14.23 13.37 9.51
CA SER A 106 -14.16 14.41 10.56
C SER A 106 -12.69 14.77 10.85
N ASP A 107 -12.22 14.62 12.09
CA ASP A 107 -10.88 15.00 12.51
C ASP A 107 -9.84 13.86 12.37
N PHE A 108 -10.23 12.71 11.82
CA PHE A 108 -9.37 11.52 11.77
C PHE A 108 -9.07 11.09 10.34
N ILE A 109 -7.86 10.58 10.11
CA ILE A 109 -7.46 9.94 8.85
C ILE A 109 -7.33 8.43 9.10
N ILE A 110 -8.21 7.66 8.48
CA ILE A 110 -8.39 6.23 8.75
C ILE A 110 -8.07 5.42 7.50
N GLN A 111 -7.32 4.32 7.66
CA GLN A 111 -7.00 3.40 6.58
C GLN A 111 -8.25 2.63 6.13
N ILE A 112 -8.55 2.68 4.85
CA ILE A 112 -9.69 1.99 4.24
C ILE A 112 -9.27 0.61 3.75
N PHE A 113 -8.17 0.56 2.98
CA PHE A 113 -7.62 -0.67 2.44
C PHE A 113 -6.13 -0.51 2.11
N ARG A 114 -5.49 -1.63 1.78
CA ARG A 114 -4.10 -1.71 1.36
C ARG A 114 -3.92 -2.73 0.24
N ALA A 115 -3.15 -2.38 -0.77
CA ALA A 115 -2.70 -3.27 -1.83
C ALA A 115 -1.23 -3.60 -1.59
N GLU A 116 -0.88 -4.88 -1.58
CA GLU A 116 0.49 -5.32 -1.42
C GLU A 116 0.93 -6.18 -2.60
N TRP A 117 2.23 -6.14 -2.84
CA TRP A 117 2.93 -7.04 -3.73
C TRP A 117 4.25 -7.43 -3.08
N ASP A 118 4.58 -8.71 -3.13
CA ASP A 118 5.84 -9.24 -2.62
C ASP A 118 6.45 -10.24 -3.62
N ASP A 119 7.78 -10.18 -3.76
CA ASP A 119 8.54 -11.11 -4.61
C ASP A 119 8.93 -12.38 -3.84
N TYR A 120 8.01 -12.97 -3.05
CA TYR A 120 8.32 -14.23 -2.38
C TYR A 120 8.60 -15.30 -3.44
N ALA A 121 9.89 -15.62 -3.58
CA ALA A 121 10.42 -16.59 -4.53
C ALA A 121 9.97 -18.03 -4.24
N GLU A 122 9.31 -18.29 -3.11
CA GLU A 122 8.71 -19.57 -2.83
C GLU A 122 7.31 -19.62 -3.46
N ALA A 123 7.24 -20.27 -4.62
CA ALA A 123 6.00 -20.69 -5.28
C ALA A 123 5.20 -21.74 -4.46
N THR A 124 5.32 -21.73 -3.14
CA THR A 124 4.63 -22.67 -2.23
C THR A 124 3.25 -22.15 -1.83
N ASP A 125 3.04 -20.83 -1.88
CA ASP A 125 1.74 -20.22 -1.64
C ASP A 125 1.23 -19.60 -2.94
N GLY A 126 0.33 -20.32 -3.61
CA GLY A 126 -0.31 -19.93 -4.88
C GLY A 126 -1.28 -18.74 -4.74
N HIS A 127 -0.93 -17.75 -3.92
CA HIS A 127 -1.77 -16.61 -3.58
C HIS A 127 -1.72 -15.54 -4.69
N PRO A 128 -2.88 -15.15 -5.27
CA PRO A 128 -2.94 -14.12 -6.30
C PRO A 128 -2.53 -12.74 -5.83
N GLN A 129 -1.75 -12.05 -6.66
CA GLN A 129 -1.28 -10.69 -6.44
C GLN A 129 -2.10 -9.68 -7.28
N PRO A 130 -2.39 -8.45 -6.78
CA PRO A 130 -2.02 -7.92 -5.47
C PRO A 130 -2.77 -8.57 -4.30
N HIS A 131 -2.14 -8.61 -3.13
CA HIS A 131 -2.83 -8.88 -1.88
C HIS A 131 -3.65 -7.65 -1.45
N TRP A 132 -4.98 -7.78 -1.40
CA TRP A 132 -5.87 -6.73 -0.93
C TRP A 132 -6.26 -6.96 0.52
N HIS A 133 -5.95 -5.99 1.37
CA HIS A 133 -6.34 -5.99 2.78
C HIS A 133 -7.39 -4.91 3.00
N PHE A 134 -8.61 -5.33 3.35
CA PHE A 134 -9.70 -4.42 3.67
C PHE A 134 -9.73 -4.17 5.17
N THR A 135 -9.44 -2.94 5.58
CA THR A 135 -9.34 -2.57 6.99
C THR A 135 -10.59 -1.87 7.49
N ALA A 136 -11.51 -1.41 6.63
CA ALA A 136 -12.64 -0.56 6.99
C ALA A 136 -13.53 -1.13 8.14
N ASP A 137 -13.97 -2.39 8.10
CA ASP A 137 -14.87 -2.95 9.12
C ASP A 137 -14.20 -3.16 10.49
N THR A 138 -12.93 -3.55 10.51
CA THR A 138 -12.14 -3.67 11.75
C THR A 138 -11.59 -2.32 12.23
N ALA A 139 -11.37 -1.39 11.30
CA ALA A 139 -10.93 -0.02 11.56
C ALA A 139 -12.01 0.77 12.28
N LEU A 140 -13.23 0.77 11.73
CA LEU A 140 -14.39 1.36 12.35
C LEU A 140 -14.57 0.81 13.76
N SER A 141 -14.83 -0.49 13.93
CA SER A 141 -15.16 -1.10 15.23
C SER A 141 -14.15 -0.88 16.36
N ARG A 142 -12.84 -0.82 16.06
CA ARG A 142 -11.79 -0.62 17.07
C ARG A 142 -11.44 0.85 17.31
N THR A 143 -11.42 1.68 16.27
CA THR A 143 -11.29 3.15 16.43
C THR A 143 -12.49 3.70 17.18
N PHE A 144 -13.68 3.10 17.02
CA PHE A 144 -14.87 3.40 17.82
C PHE A 144 -14.72 3.07 19.31
N LYS A 145 -14.06 1.95 19.66
CA LYS A 145 -13.79 1.60 21.06
C LYS A 145 -12.82 2.58 21.70
N GLU A 146 -11.75 2.96 20.99
CA GLU A 146 -10.81 3.99 21.43
C GLU A 146 -11.47 5.37 21.54
N TYR A 147 -12.44 5.67 20.66
CA TYR A 147 -13.23 6.89 20.66
C TYR A 147 -14.21 6.97 21.85
N ALA A 148 -14.94 5.89 22.13
CA ALA A 148 -15.83 5.79 23.30
C ALA A 148 -15.08 6.04 24.62
N GLN A 149 -13.82 5.58 24.69
CA GLN A 149 -12.95 5.81 25.84
C GLN A 149 -12.47 7.27 25.98
N ARG A 150 -12.34 8.03 24.88
CA ARG A 150 -11.85 9.41 24.89
C ARG A 150 -12.94 10.47 25.07
N CYS A 151 -14.13 10.25 24.52
CA CYS A 151 -15.16 11.30 24.42
C CYS A 151 -16.43 11.04 25.27
N GLY A 152 -16.57 9.87 25.89
CA GLY A 152 -17.77 9.49 26.66
C GLY A 152 -19.00 9.19 25.78
N ASP A 153 -19.99 8.50 26.36
CA ASP A 153 -21.12 7.88 25.65
C ASP A 153 -21.98 8.85 24.82
N ASN A 154 -22.04 10.13 25.18
CA ASN A 154 -22.83 11.13 24.44
C ASN A 154 -22.17 11.60 23.14
N GLY A 155 -20.83 11.64 23.07
CA GLY A 155 -20.10 11.94 21.83
C GLY A 155 -20.08 10.76 20.85
N PHE A 156 -20.28 9.55 21.36
CA PHE A 156 -20.29 8.30 20.61
C PHE A 156 -21.49 8.19 19.66
N MET A 157 -22.69 8.53 20.13
CA MET A 157 -23.93 8.44 19.32
C MET A 157 -23.98 9.45 18.16
N GLN A 158 -23.37 10.62 18.30
CA GLN A 158 -23.32 11.64 17.23
C GLN A 158 -22.42 11.23 16.05
N ILE A 159 -21.52 10.26 16.27
CA ILE A 159 -20.53 9.79 15.29
C ILE A 159 -20.92 8.46 14.65
N ILE A 160 -21.82 7.69 15.26
CA ILE A 160 -22.35 6.46 14.66
C ILE A 160 -23.37 6.76 13.57
N ALA A 161 -24.22 7.78 13.76
CA ALA A 161 -25.30 8.09 12.83
C ALA A 161 -24.85 8.42 11.38
N PRO A 162 -23.68 9.05 11.12
CA PRO A 162 -23.15 9.23 9.76
C PRO A 162 -22.51 7.96 9.15
N LYS A 163 -22.09 6.99 9.97
CA LYS A 163 -21.00 6.06 9.62
C LYS A 163 -21.36 4.74 8.94
N GLU A 164 -22.63 4.32 8.89
CA GLU A 164 -22.99 3.17 8.05
C GLU A 164 -22.90 3.49 6.54
N ASN A 165 -22.90 4.78 6.17
CA ASN A 165 -22.86 5.23 4.78
C ASN A 165 -21.50 5.80 4.33
N ASP A 166 -20.60 6.21 5.24
CA ASP A 166 -19.39 6.97 4.88
C ASP A 166 -18.24 6.17 4.24
N ILE A 167 -18.29 4.83 4.27
CA ILE A 167 -17.35 3.94 3.55
C ILE A 167 -18.13 2.95 2.66
N SER A 168 -19.33 3.33 2.22
CA SER A 168 -20.14 2.53 1.29
C SER A 168 -19.43 2.27 -0.04
N GLU A 169 -18.54 3.19 -0.43
CA GLU A 169 -17.78 3.16 -1.68
C GLU A 169 -17.04 1.85 -1.92
N LEU A 170 -16.52 1.22 -0.86
CA LEU A 170 -15.83 -0.08 -0.96
C LEU A 170 -16.71 -1.18 -1.57
N LYS A 171 -18.04 -1.09 -1.42
CA LYS A 171 -18.98 -2.06 -1.97
C LYS A 171 -19.09 -1.94 -3.50
N GLU A 172 -18.79 -0.77 -4.04
CA GLU A 172 -18.91 -0.45 -5.46
C GLU A 172 -17.56 -0.53 -6.20
N MET A 173 -16.44 -0.63 -5.47
CA MET A 173 -15.11 -0.71 -6.05
C MET A 173 -14.79 -2.10 -6.60
N HIS A 174 -14.27 -2.14 -7.82
CA HIS A 174 -13.68 -3.31 -8.41
C HIS A 174 -12.17 -3.29 -8.25
N PHE A 175 -11.63 -4.31 -7.58
CA PHE A 175 -10.19 -4.41 -7.34
C PHE A 175 -9.54 -5.26 -8.43
N ALA A 176 -8.71 -4.60 -9.26
CA ALA A 176 -7.99 -5.29 -10.33
C ALA A 176 -6.95 -6.24 -9.74
N MET A 177 -7.14 -7.55 -9.95
CA MET A 177 -6.10 -8.56 -9.79
C MET A 177 -5.25 -8.61 -11.07
N ASN A 178 -4.39 -7.61 -11.28
CA ASN A 178 -3.62 -7.53 -12.52
C ASN A 178 -2.42 -8.49 -12.49
N GLY A 179 -2.67 -9.76 -12.78
CA GLY A 179 -1.72 -10.49 -13.63
C GLY A 179 -1.91 -9.93 -15.04
N GLN A 180 -0.84 -9.56 -15.76
CA GLN A 180 -0.95 -9.11 -17.16
C GLN A 180 -1.39 -10.30 -18.05
N TRP A 181 -2.62 -10.79 -17.89
CA TRP A 181 -3.15 -12.00 -18.53
C TRP A 181 -3.19 -11.85 -20.05
N ALA A 182 -3.40 -10.62 -20.53
CA ALA A 182 -3.28 -10.26 -21.95
C ALA A 182 -1.87 -10.49 -22.52
N LYS A 183 -0.84 -10.55 -21.67
CA LYS A 183 0.55 -10.90 -22.02
C LYS A 183 0.97 -12.29 -21.51
N GLN A 184 0.00 -13.15 -21.18
CA GLN A 184 0.25 -14.50 -20.64
C GLN A 184 1.04 -14.53 -19.32
N GLN A 185 1.11 -13.42 -18.59
CA GLN A 185 1.69 -13.42 -17.25
C GLN A 185 0.68 -14.02 -16.27
N SER A 186 1.17 -14.79 -15.29
CA SER A 186 0.34 -15.38 -14.24
C SER A 186 -0.14 -14.33 -13.23
N HIS A 187 -1.14 -14.67 -12.41
CA HIS A 187 -1.55 -13.91 -11.22
C HIS A 187 -0.44 -13.86 -10.14
N ILE A 188 0.62 -14.67 -10.32
CA ILE A 188 1.85 -14.66 -9.55
C ILE A 188 2.99 -14.40 -10.54
N HIS A 189 3.66 -13.26 -10.42
CA HIS A 189 4.79 -12.91 -11.28
C HIS A 189 5.82 -12.12 -10.48
N LYS A 190 7.09 -12.29 -10.82
CA LYS A 190 8.18 -11.46 -10.28
C LYS A 190 8.27 -10.14 -11.03
N MET A 191 8.74 -9.09 -10.36
CA MET A 191 9.15 -7.86 -11.03
C MET A 191 10.58 -8.03 -11.51
N GLU A 192 10.77 -8.24 -12.81
CA GLU A 192 12.08 -8.55 -13.39
C GLU A 192 12.85 -7.28 -13.78
N SER A 193 12.12 -6.17 -13.98
CA SER A 193 12.64 -4.88 -14.43
C SER A 193 12.06 -3.67 -13.67
N ASP A 194 12.80 -2.57 -13.70
CA ASP A 194 12.38 -1.25 -13.22
C ASP A 194 11.03 -0.83 -13.83
N SER A 195 10.81 -1.15 -15.11
CA SER A 195 9.57 -0.84 -15.82
C SER A 195 8.37 -1.63 -15.29
N ASP A 196 8.58 -2.85 -14.79
CA ASP A 196 7.50 -3.66 -14.22
C ASP A 196 6.99 -3.03 -12.93
N LEU A 197 7.89 -2.66 -12.03
CA LEU A 197 7.55 -1.99 -10.77
C LEU A 197 6.84 -0.65 -11.01
N ILE A 198 7.39 0.19 -11.89
CA ILE A 198 6.78 1.50 -12.21
C ILE A 198 5.40 1.32 -12.84
N SER A 199 5.25 0.36 -13.76
CA SER A 199 3.97 0.10 -14.43
C SER A 199 2.93 -0.48 -13.47
N TRP A 200 3.34 -1.38 -12.59
CA TRP A 200 2.46 -1.98 -11.59
C TRP A 200 1.95 -0.91 -10.61
N ILE A 201 2.84 -0.14 -9.99
CA ILE A 201 2.45 0.93 -9.06
C ILE A 201 1.54 1.94 -9.77
N GLY A 202 1.94 2.41 -10.96
CA GLY A 202 1.15 3.37 -11.72
C GLY A 202 -0.24 2.84 -12.09
N GLY A 203 -0.34 1.57 -12.50
CA GLY A 203 -1.60 0.93 -12.87
C GLY A 203 -2.53 0.69 -11.67
N VAL A 204 -1.98 0.29 -10.52
CA VAL A 204 -2.75 0.13 -9.28
C VAL A 204 -3.32 1.48 -8.83
N LEU A 205 -2.51 2.53 -8.81
CA LEU A 205 -2.96 3.87 -8.41
C LEU A 205 -4.00 4.47 -9.36
N ASP A 206 -3.81 4.32 -10.66
CA ASP A 206 -4.78 4.80 -11.65
C ASP A 206 -6.13 4.06 -11.52
N THR A 207 -6.10 2.74 -11.32
CA THR A 207 -7.29 1.93 -11.06
C THR A 207 -8.00 2.41 -9.79
N ILE A 208 -7.29 2.46 -8.66
CA ILE A 208 -7.84 2.91 -7.38
C ILE A 208 -8.52 4.28 -7.51
N ARG A 209 -7.84 5.25 -8.16
CA ARG A 209 -8.38 6.59 -8.32
C ARG A 209 -9.66 6.62 -9.15
N LYS A 210 -9.74 5.81 -10.20
CA LYS A 210 -10.93 5.69 -11.06
C LYS A 210 -12.09 5.03 -10.31
N GLU A 211 -11.83 3.96 -9.58
CA GLU A 211 -12.82 3.25 -8.77
C GLU A 211 -13.38 4.16 -7.66
N ILE A 212 -12.53 4.90 -6.93
CA ILE A 212 -12.99 5.92 -5.95
C ILE A 212 -13.88 6.98 -6.60
N ARG A 213 -13.52 7.48 -7.79
CA ARG A 213 -14.34 8.46 -8.50
C ARG A 213 -15.68 7.90 -8.96
N TYR A 214 -15.68 6.64 -9.41
CA TYR A 214 -16.89 5.95 -9.83
C TYR A 214 -17.84 5.76 -8.64
N ALA A 215 -17.34 5.20 -7.53
CA ALA A 215 -18.10 4.95 -6.31
C ALA A 215 -18.67 6.24 -5.69
N ASN A 216 -17.97 7.37 -5.83
CA ASN A 216 -18.47 8.68 -5.36
C ASN A 216 -19.45 9.37 -6.32
N ALA A 217 -19.57 8.90 -7.56
CA ALA A 217 -20.49 9.46 -8.55
C ALA A 217 -21.87 8.76 -8.55
N THR A 218 -21.95 7.59 -7.94
CA THR A 218 -23.16 6.77 -7.74
C THR A 218 -23.80 7.03 -6.39
#